data_AF-A0A7Y0BTS1-F1
#
_entry.id   AF-A0A7Y0BTS1-F1
#
_cell.length_a   1.000
_cell.length_b   1.000
_cell.length_c   1.000
_cell.angle_alpha   90.00
_cell.angle_beta   90.00
_cell.angle_gamma   90.00
#
_symmetry.space_group_name_H-M   'P 1'
#
loop_
_entity.id
_entity.type
_entity.pdbx_description
1 polymer ?
#
loop_
_entity_poly.entity_id
_entity_poly.type
_entity_poly.pdbx_seq_one_letter_code
_entity_poly.pdbx_strand_id
1 'polypeptide(L)'
;MEEDRVLVPIPQIPDIWGMSVASPVTLPVAAKPVGEALAIFCKRPAGETVEELFGPEAVHAICNAPTTARVPPRDPWWTLLALMAIAAIMASVVLPISQIASLLIALLAFGTATVAGRPWIEYWRGCLWNRRERTRAELAALTGNAAFKRNIQALEEFRRQIGNGTLKAYAVSLSGGVTLLSGKDLACFIADHGRILLVSGNRNDWLSIPARPIPQGDIWIDLGGAVARSQITARSLIDEVDEVRYQQRVAWIREQAHKRGQGTGPLTSGLAIIEAMRHPDVRGMPFTKAMPIIRAVLKGPAASESIINKMHSGNYPEFETALHALPLEDLP
;
A
#
# COMPACT_ATOMS: atom_id res chain seq x y z
N MET A 1 61.15 -43.58 -1.11
CA MET A 1 60.05 -44.32 -1.76
C MET A 1 58.82 -43.47 -1.60
N GLU A 2 58.60 -42.60 -2.59
CA GLU A 2 57.36 -41.89 -2.84
C GLU A 2 56.29 -42.90 -3.27
N GLU A 3 55.10 -42.83 -2.68
CA GLU A 3 53.88 -43.42 -3.23
C GLU A 3 52.94 -42.30 -3.63
N ASP A 4 52.91 -42.05 -4.94
CA ASP A 4 51.92 -41.25 -5.65
C ASP A 4 50.52 -41.87 -5.47
N ARG A 5 49.62 -41.13 -4.80
CA ARG A 5 48.18 -41.36 -4.89
C ARG A 5 47.57 -40.29 -5.79
N VAL A 6 47.38 -40.68 -7.05
CA VAL A 6 46.62 -39.94 -8.05
C VAL A 6 45.17 -39.81 -7.59
N LEU A 7 44.75 -38.59 -7.24
CA LEU A 7 43.36 -38.22 -7.00
C LEU A 7 42.63 -38.10 -8.34
N VAL A 8 41.71 -39.03 -8.60
CA VAL A 8 40.78 -38.97 -9.73
C VAL A 8 39.76 -37.86 -9.46
N PRO A 9 39.55 -36.88 -10.37
CA PRO A 9 38.54 -35.86 -10.17
C PRO A 9 37.14 -36.47 -10.35
N ILE A 10 36.32 -36.37 -9.31
CA ILE A 10 34.89 -36.67 -9.34
C ILE A 10 34.21 -35.66 -10.27
N PRO A 11 33.43 -36.08 -11.28
CA PRO A 11 32.74 -35.14 -12.17
C PRO A 11 31.71 -34.33 -11.37
N GLN A 12 31.79 -33.00 -11.51
CA GLN A 12 30.81 -32.07 -10.95
C GLN A 12 29.42 -32.38 -11.53
N ILE A 13 28.49 -32.73 -10.63
CA ILE A 13 27.07 -32.81 -10.93
C ILE A 13 26.56 -31.36 -11.04
N PRO A 14 25.91 -30.94 -12.13
CA PRO A 14 25.44 -29.56 -12.25
C PRO A 14 24.30 -29.29 -11.25
N ASP A 15 24.42 -28.17 -10.54
CA ASP A 15 23.44 -27.59 -9.63
C ASP A 15 22.09 -27.35 -10.35
N ILE A 16 21.11 -28.23 -10.12
CA ILE A 16 19.75 -28.11 -10.68
C ILE A 16 18.80 -27.34 -9.73
N TRP A 17 19.27 -26.86 -8.59
CA TRP A 17 18.45 -26.08 -7.67
C TRP A 17 19.19 -24.82 -7.26
N GLY A 18 18.86 -23.70 -7.92
CA GLY A 18 19.31 -22.36 -7.57
C GLY A 18 18.78 -21.94 -6.20
N MET A 19 19.38 -22.46 -5.14
CA MET A 19 19.28 -21.87 -3.80
C MET A 19 20.25 -20.70 -3.76
N SER A 20 19.68 -19.49 -3.74
CA SER A 20 20.41 -18.26 -3.46
C SER A 20 21.19 -18.44 -2.15
N VAL A 21 22.52 -18.47 -2.25
CA VAL A 21 23.40 -18.45 -1.09
C VAL A 21 23.21 -17.09 -0.42
N ALA A 22 22.43 -17.07 0.66
CA ALA A 22 22.16 -15.86 1.42
C ALA A 22 23.46 -15.38 2.09
N SER A 23 24.06 -14.32 1.57
CA SER A 23 25.11 -13.59 2.29
C SER A 23 24.52 -13.03 3.58
N PRO A 24 25.14 -13.26 4.75
CA PRO A 24 24.66 -12.70 6.01
C PRO A 24 24.81 -11.18 5.96
N VAL A 25 23.68 -10.46 5.86
CA VAL A 25 23.65 -9.00 5.88
C VAL A 25 23.49 -8.56 7.33
N THR A 26 24.32 -7.64 7.82
CA THR A 26 24.12 -7.05 9.15
C THR A 26 22.91 -6.11 9.10
N LEU A 27 21.97 -6.25 10.04
CA LEU A 27 20.82 -5.36 10.15
C LEU A 27 21.30 -3.91 10.40
N PRO A 28 20.91 -2.93 9.58
CA PRO A 28 21.25 -1.53 9.82
C PRO A 28 20.69 -1.07 11.17
N VAL A 29 21.44 -0.23 11.90
CA VAL A 29 20.98 0.35 13.17
C VAL A 29 19.70 1.19 13.00
N ALA A 30 19.50 1.76 11.81
CA ALA A 30 18.32 2.55 11.47
C ALA A 30 17.08 1.70 11.11
N ALA A 31 17.23 0.39 10.89
CA ALA A 31 16.11 -0.47 10.55
C ALA A 31 15.22 -0.71 11.78
N LYS A 32 13.90 -0.60 11.60
CA LYS A 32 12.90 -0.76 12.66
C LYS A 32 11.88 -1.83 12.30
N PRO A 33 11.24 -2.50 13.28
CA PRO A 33 10.11 -3.38 13.01
C PRO A 33 9.03 -2.67 12.18
N VAL A 34 8.36 -3.39 11.27
CA VAL A 34 7.46 -2.80 10.27
C VAL A 34 6.38 -1.87 10.86
N GLY A 35 5.81 -2.20 12.01
CA GLY A 35 4.82 -1.37 12.69
C GLY A 35 5.40 -0.04 13.22
N GLU A 36 6.57 -0.09 13.85
CA GLU A 36 7.29 1.09 14.33
C GLU A 36 7.75 1.96 13.14
N ALA A 37 8.29 1.34 12.09
CA ALA A 37 8.68 2.03 10.88
C ALA A 37 7.48 2.74 10.21
N LEU A 38 6.32 2.09 10.18
CA LEU A 38 5.08 2.66 9.64
C LEU A 38 4.58 3.84 10.48
N ALA A 39 4.65 3.75 11.82
CA ALA A 39 4.33 4.87 12.70
C ALA A 39 5.23 6.08 12.44
N ILE A 40 6.56 5.86 12.39
CA ILE A 40 7.54 6.91 12.09
C ILE A 40 7.29 7.51 10.70
N PHE A 41 7.03 6.66 9.70
CA PHE A 41 6.70 7.09 8.33
C PHE A 41 5.44 7.97 8.29
N CYS A 42 4.48 7.73 9.19
CA CYS A 42 3.27 8.54 9.36
C CYS A 42 3.46 9.78 10.26
N LYS A 43 4.70 10.09 10.70
CA LYS A 43 5.01 11.13 11.71
C LYS A 43 4.27 10.93 13.05
N ARG A 44 4.08 9.68 13.43
CA ARG A 44 3.49 9.29 14.70
C ARG A 44 4.55 8.79 15.68
N PRO A 45 4.29 8.82 17.00
CA PRO A 45 5.20 8.27 17.99
C PRO A 45 5.51 6.80 17.67
N ALA A 46 6.76 6.40 17.81
CA ALA A 46 7.26 5.06 17.47
C ALA A 46 6.53 3.89 18.19
N GLY A 47 5.79 4.17 19.26
CA GLY A 47 5.01 3.18 20.02
C GLY A 47 3.51 3.15 19.70
N GLU A 48 3.02 3.97 18.76
CA GLU A 48 1.60 3.99 18.38
C GLU A 48 1.26 2.68 17.64
N THR A 49 0.21 2.00 18.11
CA THR A 49 -0.21 0.71 17.55
C THR A 49 -0.86 0.89 16.19
N VAL A 50 -0.86 -0.17 15.38
CA VAL A 50 -1.51 -0.17 14.06
C VAL A 50 -3.00 0.16 14.15
N GLU A 51 -3.67 -0.28 15.22
CA GLU A 51 -5.08 0.04 15.48
C GLU A 51 -5.30 1.52 15.82
N GLU A 52 -4.38 2.14 16.57
CA GLU A 52 -4.42 3.59 16.82
C GLU A 52 -4.14 4.40 15.55
N LEU A 53 -3.25 3.91 14.67
CA LEU A 53 -2.91 4.56 13.42
C LEU A 53 -4.05 4.56 12.38
N PHE A 54 -4.79 3.46 12.26
CA PHE A 54 -5.77 3.28 11.17
C PHE A 54 -7.21 3.14 11.66
N GLY A 55 -7.43 2.95 12.95
CA GLY A 55 -8.71 2.59 13.53
C GLY A 55 -8.96 1.06 13.46
N PRO A 56 -9.61 0.49 14.49
CA PRO A 56 -9.80 -0.95 14.60
C PRO A 56 -10.61 -1.54 13.45
N GLU A 57 -11.62 -0.80 12.94
CA GLU A 57 -12.45 -1.25 11.81
C GLU A 57 -11.65 -1.38 10.50
N ALA A 58 -10.72 -0.47 10.24
CA ALA A 58 -9.89 -0.53 9.04
C ALA A 58 -8.87 -1.67 9.14
N VAL A 59 -8.23 -1.84 10.30
CA VAL A 59 -7.31 -2.95 10.58
C VAL A 59 -8.03 -4.29 10.43
N HIS A 60 -9.20 -4.44 11.02
CA HIS A 60 -10.01 -5.63 10.92
C HIS A 60 -10.45 -5.91 9.47
N ALA A 61 -10.84 -4.88 8.73
CA ALA A 61 -11.21 -5.02 7.32
C ALA A 61 -10.02 -5.47 6.45
N ILE A 62 -8.79 -5.02 6.74
CA ILE A 62 -7.57 -5.46 6.05
C ILE A 62 -7.28 -6.93 6.38
N CYS A 63 -7.31 -7.31 7.66
CA CYS A 63 -6.98 -8.67 8.09
C CYS A 63 -8.04 -9.70 7.66
N ASN A 64 -9.31 -9.31 7.55
CA ASN A 64 -10.40 -10.18 7.12
C ASN A 64 -10.69 -10.16 5.62
N ALA A 65 -10.09 -9.24 4.85
CA ALA A 65 -10.25 -9.20 3.41
C ALA A 65 -10.02 -10.56 2.70
N PRO A 66 -9.08 -11.42 3.15
CA PRO A 66 -8.88 -12.74 2.55
C PRO A 66 -9.89 -13.79 3.02
N THR A 67 -10.48 -13.63 4.22
CA THR A 67 -11.37 -14.60 4.87
C THR A 67 -12.85 -14.32 4.66
N THR A 68 -13.21 -13.16 4.08
CA THR A 68 -14.54 -12.90 3.53
C THR A 68 -14.82 -13.75 2.27
N ALA A 69 -14.69 -15.08 2.40
CA ALA A 69 -15.39 -16.01 1.54
C ALA A 69 -16.89 -15.76 1.75
N ARG A 70 -17.65 -15.58 0.67
CA ARG A 70 -19.11 -15.64 0.76
C ARG A 70 -19.49 -16.95 1.44
N VAL A 71 -20.52 -16.96 2.28
CA VAL A 71 -21.02 -18.22 2.85
C VAL A 71 -21.57 -19.06 1.68
N PRO A 72 -21.23 -20.36 1.58
CA PRO A 72 -21.77 -21.20 0.52
C PRO A 72 -23.29 -21.22 0.61
N PRO A 73 -24.01 -21.11 -0.53
CA PRO A 73 -25.46 -21.19 -0.52
C PRO A 73 -25.87 -22.55 0.08
N ARG A 74 -26.66 -22.50 1.16
CA ARG A 74 -27.01 -23.69 1.97
C ARG A 74 -28.26 -24.42 1.48
N ASP A 75 -28.91 -23.95 0.41
CA ASP A 75 -30.19 -24.49 -0.03
C ASP A 75 -30.00 -25.77 -0.88
N PRO A 76 -30.30 -26.96 -0.32
CA PRO A 76 -30.01 -28.23 -0.98
C PRO A 76 -30.90 -28.44 -2.22
N TRP A 77 -32.10 -27.87 -2.23
CA TRP A 77 -33.09 -28.08 -3.29
C TRP A 77 -32.71 -27.36 -4.60
N TRP A 78 -32.22 -26.12 -4.52
CA TRP A 78 -31.74 -25.39 -5.68
C TRP A 78 -30.48 -26.04 -6.28
N THR A 79 -29.60 -26.54 -5.41
CA THR A 79 -28.39 -27.27 -5.81
C THR A 79 -28.76 -28.57 -6.55
N LEU A 80 -29.74 -29.31 -6.03
CA LEU A 80 -30.27 -30.52 -6.67
C LEU A 80 -30.91 -30.21 -8.03
N LEU A 81 -31.71 -29.13 -8.13
CA LEU A 81 -32.32 -28.72 -9.39
C LEU A 81 -31.30 -28.34 -10.46
N ALA A 82 -30.26 -27.60 -10.08
CA ALA A 82 -29.17 -27.27 -11.00
C ALA A 82 -28.45 -28.52 -11.51
N LEU A 83 -28.17 -29.49 -10.63
CA LEU A 83 -27.53 -30.76 -11.00
C LEU A 83 -28.42 -31.61 -11.92
N MET A 84 -29.72 -31.72 -11.62
CA MET A 84 -30.68 -32.44 -12.45
C MET A 84 -30.84 -31.80 -13.83
N ALA A 85 -30.83 -30.48 -13.90
CA ALA A 85 -30.88 -29.74 -15.15
C ALA A 85 -29.61 -29.97 -15.99
N ILE A 86 -28.42 -29.95 -15.38
CA ILE A 86 -27.16 -30.29 -16.07
C ILE A 86 -27.19 -31.74 -16.59
N ALA A 87 -27.67 -32.68 -15.78
CA ALA A 87 -27.82 -34.08 -16.19
C ALA A 87 -28.80 -34.23 -17.37
N ALA A 88 -29.90 -33.47 -17.40
CA ALA A 88 -30.85 -33.47 -18.50
C ALA A 88 -30.26 -32.89 -19.80
N ILE A 89 -29.43 -31.84 -19.71
CA ILE A 89 -28.67 -31.32 -20.87
C ILE A 89 -27.75 -32.41 -21.42
N MET A 90 -26.97 -33.07 -20.56
CA MET A 90 -26.06 -34.13 -20.98
C MET A 90 -26.80 -35.33 -21.59
N ALA A 91 -27.93 -35.73 -21.00
CA ALA A 91 -28.77 -36.80 -21.52
C ALA A 91 -29.40 -36.47 -22.89
N SER A 92 -29.75 -35.19 -23.13
CA SER A 92 -30.31 -34.73 -24.41
C SER A 92 -29.32 -34.81 -25.57
N VAL A 93 -28.01 -34.84 -25.30
CA VAL A 93 -26.95 -34.98 -26.30
C VAL A 93 -26.67 -36.46 -26.62
N VAL A 94 -26.87 -37.35 -25.65
CA VAL A 94 -26.50 -38.78 -25.76
C VAL A 94 -27.65 -39.67 -26.21
N LEU A 95 -28.90 -39.33 -25.88
CA LEU A 95 -30.06 -40.18 -26.17
C LEU A 95 -30.69 -39.86 -27.53
N PRO A 96 -31.14 -40.88 -28.30
CA PRO A 96 -31.77 -40.71 -29.61
C PRO A 96 -33.24 -40.31 -29.44
N ILE A 97 -33.48 -39.13 -28.89
CA ILE A 97 -34.80 -38.51 -28.78
C ILE A 97 -35.01 -37.65 -30.04
N SER A 98 -36.27 -37.44 -30.47
CA SER A 98 -36.55 -36.57 -31.61
C SER A 98 -35.87 -35.19 -31.44
N GLN A 99 -35.26 -34.67 -32.51
CA GLN A 99 -34.43 -33.47 -32.44
C GLN A 99 -35.19 -32.26 -31.85
N ILE A 100 -36.49 -32.14 -32.12
CA ILE A 100 -37.35 -31.06 -31.60
C ILE A 100 -37.55 -31.19 -30.09
N ALA A 101 -37.79 -32.39 -29.56
CA ALA A 101 -37.97 -32.61 -28.12
C ALA A 101 -36.65 -32.45 -27.36
N SER A 102 -35.53 -32.90 -27.95
CA SER A 102 -34.20 -32.70 -27.37
C SER A 102 -33.83 -31.22 -27.22
N LEU A 103 -34.15 -30.40 -28.23
CA LEU A 103 -33.91 -28.95 -28.22
C LEU A 103 -34.72 -28.24 -27.13
N LEU A 104 -36.01 -28.60 -26.99
CA LEU A 104 -36.89 -28.00 -25.98
C LEU A 104 -36.44 -28.37 -24.56
N ILE A 105 -36.08 -29.64 -24.34
CA ILE A 105 -35.56 -30.12 -23.05
C ILE A 105 -34.24 -29.42 -22.72
N ALA A 106 -33.33 -29.29 -23.69
CA ALA A 106 -32.07 -28.59 -23.49
C ALA A 106 -32.27 -27.10 -23.15
N LEU A 107 -33.20 -26.41 -23.81
CA LEU A 107 -33.52 -25.01 -23.53
C LEU A 107 -34.09 -24.80 -22.12
N LEU A 108 -35.05 -25.65 -21.71
CA LEU A 108 -35.64 -25.60 -20.37
C LEU A 108 -34.63 -25.97 -19.29
N ALA A 109 -33.81 -27.00 -19.55
CA ALA A 109 -32.74 -27.42 -18.65
C ALA A 109 -31.65 -26.34 -18.53
N PHE A 110 -31.33 -25.62 -19.61
CA PHE A 110 -30.40 -24.50 -19.55
C PHE A 110 -30.96 -23.32 -18.73
N GLY A 111 -32.24 -22.97 -18.94
CA GLY A 111 -32.90 -21.92 -18.14
C GLY A 111 -32.97 -22.26 -16.65
N THR A 112 -33.27 -23.51 -16.31
CA THR A 112 -33.31 -23.98 -14.93
C THR A 112 -31.92 -24.06 -14.29
N ALA A 113 -30.91 -24.56 -15.00
CA ALA A 113 -29.52 -24.60 -14.52
C ALA A 113 -28.96 -23.19 -14.25
N THR A 114 -29.28 -22.21 -15.12
CA THR A 114 -28.81 -20.83 -14.94
C THR A 114 -29.48 -20.12 -13.77
N VAL A 115 -30.78 -20.33 -13.54
CA VAL A 115 -31.51 -19.71 -12.42
C VAL A 115 -31.21 -20.41 -11.09
N ALA A 116 -31.34 -21.73 -11.04
CA ALA A 116 -31.10 -22.51 -9.82
C ALA A 116 -29.61 -22.56 -9.44
N GLY A 117 -28.72 -22.55 -10.43
CA GLY A 117 -27.27 -22.50 -10.23
C GLY A 117 -26.72 -21.09 -9.98
N ARG A 118 -27.51 -20.03 -10.19
CA ARG A 118 -27.07 -18.62 -10.03
C ARG A 118 -26.39 -18.34 -8.68
N PRO A 119 -26.90 -18.79 -7.52
CA PRO A 119 -26.24 -18.54 -6.23
C PRO A 119 -24.85 -19.18 -6.15
N TRP A 120 -24.70 -20.38 -6.71
CA TRP A 120 -23.41 -21.08 -6.78
C TRP A 120 -22.47 -20.45 -7.80
N ILE A 121 -22.97 -20.01 -8.96
CA ILE A 121 -22.18 -19.27 -9.95
C ILE A 121 -21.68 -17.96 -9.35
N GLU A 122 -22.51 -17.23 -8.61
CA GLU A 122 -22.13 -16.00 -7.92
C GLU A 122 -21.22 -16.24 -6.70
N TYR A 123 -21.36 -17.37 -6.02
CA TYR A 123 -20.45 -17.82 -4.96
C TYR A 123 -19.07 -18.15 -5.53
N TRP A 124 -18.98 -19.00 -6.57
CA TRP A 124 -17.73 -19.36 -7.23
C TRP A 124 -17.10 -18.15 -7.91
N ARG A 125 -17.90 -17.31 -8.57
CA ARG A 125 -17.43 -16.01 -9.06
C ARG A 125 -16.93 -15.14 -7.91
N GLY A 126 -17.57 -15.18 -6.75
CA GLY A 126 -17.10 -14.49 -5.55
C GLY A 126 -15.77 -15.02 -5.01
N CYS A 127 -15.62 -16.33 -4.90
CA CYS A 127 -14.42 -16.99 -4.38
C CYS A 127 -13.23 -16.93 -5.33
N LEU A 128 -13.49 -16.97 -6.64
CA LEU A 128 -12.45 -16.96 -7.69
C LEU A 128 -12.13 -15.54 -8.18
N TRP A 129 -13.12 -14.64 -8.27
CA TRP A 129 -12.96 -13.27 -8.81
C TRP A 129 -13.10 -12.14 -7.78
N ASN A 130 -13.75 -12.35 -6.61
CA ASN A 130 -13.98 -11.29 -5.61
C ASN A 130 -13.23 -11.50 -4.29
N ARG A 131 -12.00 -12.01 -4.32
CA ARG A 131 -11.01 -11.74 -3.24
C ARG A 131 -10.60 -10.27 -3.29
N ARG A 132 -11.57 -9.38 -3.18
CA ARG A 132 -11.37 -7.96 -3.41
C ARG A 132 -10.87 -7.35 -2.11
N GLU A 133 -9.58 -7.06 -2.08
CA GLU A 133 -9.01 -6.19 -1.07
C GLU A 133 -9.78 -4.86 -1.07
N ARG A 134 -10.20 -4.36 0.10
CA ARG A 134 -10.92 -3.09 0.16
C ARG A 134 -10.07 -1.99 -0.48
N THR A 135 -10.72 -1.13 -1.27
CA THR A 135 -10.00 -0.03 -1.90
C THR A 135 -9.59 1.01 -0.85
N ARG A 136 -8.58 1.83 -1.16
CA ARG A 136 -8.20 2.98 -0.33
C ARG A 136 -9.40 3.86 0.05
N ALA A 137 -10.32 4.08 -0.89
CA ALA A 137 -11.53 4.88 -0.66
C ALA A 137 -12.49 4.21 0.32
N GLU A 138 -12.67 2.89 0.21
CA GLU A 138 -13.51 2.11 1.13
C GLU A 138 -12.91 2.06 2.54
N LEU A 139 -11.58 1.90 2.68
CA LEU A 139 -10.91 1.96 3.98
C LEU A 139 -11.00 3.36 4.60
N ALA A 140 -10.78 4.41 3.80
CA ALA A 140 -10.93 5.78 4.26
C ALA A 140 -12.37 6.09 4.74
N ALA A 141 -13.38 5.53 4.09
CA ALA A 141 -14.79 5.71 4.45
C ALA A 141 -15.14 5.09 5.82
N LEU A 142 -14.47 4.00 6.23
CA LEU A 142 -14.70 3.37 7.54
C LEU A 142 -14.23 4.24 8.70
N THR A 143 -13.16 5.01 8.47
CA THR A 143 -12.46 5.69 9.56
C THR A 143 -13.06 7.04 9.96
N GLY A 144 -13.92 7.64 9.13
CA GLY A 144 -14.64 8.91 9.39
C GLY A 144 -13.77 10.16 9.67
N ASN A 145 -12.47 10.01 9.91
CA ASN A 145 -11.54 11.04 10.37
C ASN A 145 -10.53 11.39 9.27
N ALA A 146 -10.32 12.69 9.03
CA ALA A 146 -9.33 13.18 8.07
C ALA A 146 -7.90 12.70 8.37
N ALA A 147 -7.54 12.54 9.64
CA ALA A 147 -6.23 12.02 10.04
C ALA A 147 -6.05 10.55 9.63
N PHE A 148 -7.06 9.71 9.89
CA PHE A 148 -7.03 8.31 9.48
C PHE A 148 -7.01 8.14 7.96
N LYS A 149 -7.74 8.99 7.22
CA LYS A 149 -7.67 9.01 5.75
C LYS A 149 -6.26 9.28 5.23
N ARG A 150 -5.49 10.18 5.87
CA ARG A 150 -4.08 10.44 5.52
C ARG A 150 -3.16 9.28 5.88
N ASN A 151 -3.42 8.63 7.02
CA ASN A 151 -2.69 7.43 7.43
C ASN A 151 -2.93 6.28 6.45
N ILE A 152 -4.17 6.02 6.03
CA ILE A 152 -4.47 5.00 5.01
C ILE A 152 -3.77 5.33 3.68
N GLN A 153 -3.64 6.59 3.30
CA GLN A 153 -2.82 6.97 2.15
C GLN A 153 -1.32 6.69 2.38
N ALA A 154 -0.81 6.98 3.57
CA ALA A 154 0.58 6.69 3.93
C ALA A 154 0.85 5.17 3.90
N LEU A 155 -0.12 4.34 4.29
CA LEU A 155 -0.02 2.88 4.22
C LEU A 155 0.18 2.39 2.77
N GLU A 156 -0.59 2.90 1.81
CA GLU A 156 -0.40 2.56 0.39
C GLU A 156 0.96 3.00 -0.14
N GLU A 157 1.38 4.20 0.25
CA GLU A 157 2.65 4.75 -0.16
C GLU A 157 3.81 3.91 0.40
N PHE A 158 3.75 3.56 1.69
CA PHE A 158 4.71 2.72 2.36
C PHE A 158 4.81 1.34 1.69
N ARG A 159 3.65 0.71 1.45
CA ARG A 159 3.52 -0.55 0.70
C ARG A 159 4.20 -0.47 -0.67
N ARG A 160 3.94 0.61 -1.43
CA ARG A 160 4.49 0.81 -2.77
C ARG A 160 6.00 1.06 -2.74
N GLN A 161 6.49 1.87 -1.79
CA GLN A 161 7.92 2.17 -1.66
C GLN A 161 8.74 0.93 -1.26
N ILE A 162 8.21 0.08 -0.38
CA ILE A 162 8.82 -1.22 -0.06
C ILE A 162 8.79 -2.13 -1.29
N GLY A 163 7.63 -2.28 -1.92
CA GLY A 163 7.45 -3.14 -3.08
C GLY A 163 8.35 -2.80 -4.26
N ASN A 164 8.63 -1.51 -4.48
CA ASN A 164 9.52 -1.02 -5.52
C ASN A 164 11.02 -1.09 -5.12
N GLY A 165 11.33 -1.45 -3.87
CA GLY A 165 12.69 -1.48 -3.34
C GLY A 165 13.29 -0.10 -3.03
N THR A 166 12.47 0.96 -3.00
CA THR A 166 12.90 2.30 -2.58
C THR A 166 13.24 2.31 -1.09
N LEU A 167 12.40 1.67 -0.27
CA LEU A 167 12.69 1.38 1.13
C LEU A 167 13.31 -0.01 1.22
N LYS A 168 14.42 -0.11 1.96
CA LYS A 168 15.07 -1.41 2.17
C LYS A 168 14.31 -2.19 3.23
N ALA A 169 13.87 -3.39 2.86
CA ALA A 169 13.16 -4.30 3.76
C ALA A 169 14.02 -5.53 4.05
N TYR A 170 14.02 -5.96 5.30
CA TYR A 170 14.80 -7.07 5.81
C TYR A 170 13.86 -8.08 6.47
N ALA A 171 14.08 -9.37 6.22
CA ALA A 171 13.47 -10.43 7.02
C ALA A 171 14.46 -10.88 8.10
N VAL A 172 14.00 -10.86 9.34
CA VAL A 172 14.75 -11.28 10.52
C VAL A 172 14.15 -12.59 11.02
N SER A 173 14.88 -13.67 10.81
CA SER A 173 14.50 -15.00 11.28
C SER A 173 14.56 -15.10 12.80
N LEU A 174 13.83 -16.06 13.37
CA LEU A 174 13.85 -16.33 14.82
C LEU A 174 15.23 -16.76 15.33
N SER A 175 16.09 -17.28 14.45
CA SER A 175 17.48 -17.62 14.75
C SER A 175 18.43 -16.42 14.68
N GLY A 176 17.92 -15.21 14.39
CA GLY A 176 18.72 -13.99 14.28
C GLY A 176 19.38 -13.79 12.92
N GLY A 177 19.18 -14.70 11.95
CA GLY A 177 19.60 -14.51 10.57
C GLY A 177 18.82 -13.39 9.89
N VAL A 178 19.52 -12.51 9.19
CA VAL A 178 18.96 -11.32 8.53
C VAL A 178 19.16 -11.44 7.03
N THR A 179 18.07 -11.34 6.27
CA THR A 179 18.10 -11.37 4.81
C THR A 179 17.49 -10.09 4.25
N LEU A 180 18.18 -9.47 3.29
CA LEU A 180 17.63 -8.34 2.55
C LEU A 180 16.58 -8.86 1.55
N LEU A 181 15.36 -8.36 1.63
CA LEU A 181 14.30 -8.71 0.70
C LEU A 181 14.57 -8.07 -0.66
N SER A 182 14.52 -8.87 -1.73
CA SER A 182 14.78 -8.39 -3.08
C SER A 182 13.93 -9.13 -4.11
N GLY A 183 13.69 -8.48 -5.26
CA GLY A 183 13.01 -9.08 -6.40
C GLY A 183 11.65 -9.68 -6.05
N LYS A 184 11.54 -11.01 -6.11
CA LYS A 184 10.28 -11.74 -5.89
C LYS A 184 9.74 -11.60 -4.46
N ASP A 185 10.60 -11.40 -3.47
CA ASP A 185 10.18 -11.24 -2.07
C ASP A 185 9.55 -9.87 -1.82
N LEU A 186 9.90 -8.85 -2.61
CA LEU A 186 9.24 -7.54 -2.53
C LEU A 186 7.87 -7.53 -3.21
N ALA A 187 7.66 -8.44 -4.17
CA ALA A 187 6.41 -8.53 -4.92
C ALA A 187 5.21 -8.89 -4.01
N CYS A 188 5.42 -9.51 -2.85
CA CYS A 188 4.34 -9.81 -1.90
C CYS A 188 3.74 -8.55 -1.26
N PHE A 189 4.52 -7.47 -1.14
CA PHE A 189 4.01 -6.19 -0.66
C PHE A 189 3.10 -5.53 -1.70
N ILE A 190 3.34 -5.73 -3.00
CA ILE A 190 2.48 -5.18 -4.07
C ILE A 190 1.29 -6.10 -4.37
N ALA A 191 1.38 -7.39 -4.08
CA ALA A 191 0.33 -8.37 -4.34
C ALA A 191 -0.98 -8.08 -3.59
N ASP A 192 -2.10 -8.61 -4.11
CA ASP A 192 -3.39 -8.54 -3.43
C ASP A 192 -3.26 -9.03 -1.97
N HIS A 193 -3.82 -8.26 -1.03
CA HIS A 193 -3.71 -8.48 0.42
C HIS A 193 -2.33 -8.20 1.03
N GLY A 194 -1.39 -7.59 0.29
CA GLY A 194 -0.07 -7.21 0.81
C GLY A 194 -0.10 -6.24 2.00
N ARG A 195 -1.21 -5.53 2.23
CA ARG A 195 -1.40 -4.68 3.44
C ARG A 195 -1.32 -5.49 4.74
N ILE A 196 -1.63 -6.78 4.69
CA ILE A 196 -1.59 -7.66 5.87
C ILE A 196 -0.17 -7.75 6.43
N LEU A 197 0.86 -7.72 5.57
CA LEU A 197 2.27 -7.74 6.00
C LEU A 197 2.69 -6.50 6.80
N LEU A 198 1.94 -5.40 6.66
CA LEU A 198 2.23 -4.12 7.29
C LEU A 198 1.39 -3.88 8.54
N VAL A 199 0.24 -4.57 8.64
CA VAL A 199 -0.82 -4.28 9.60
C VAL A 199 -1.01 -5.43 10.60
N SER A 200 -0.85 -6.68 10.17
CA SER A 200 -0.99 -7.84 11.07
C SER A 200 0.35 -8.26 11.65
N GLY A 201 0.42 -8.31 12.99
CA GLY A 201 1.52 -8.94 13.72
C GLY A 201 1.43 -10.48 13.77
N ASN A 202 0.32 -11.07 13.32
CA ASN A 202 0.12 -12.51 13.29
C ASN A 202 0.55 -13.08 11.93
N ARG A 203 1.64 -13.86 11.93
CA ARG A 203 2.19 -14.48 10.70
C ARG A 203 1.22 -15.46 10.03
N ASN A 204 0.27 -16.03 10.77
CA ASN A 204 -0.72 -16.93 10.17
C ASN A 204 -1.64 -16.20 9.17
N ASP A 205 -1.87 -14.91 9.38
CA ASP A 205 -2.69 -14.10 8.48
C ASP A 205 -1.99 -13.89 7.13
N TRP A 206 -0.66 -13.95 7.10
CA TRP A 206 0.15 -13.72 5.89
C TRP A 206 0.00 -14.86 4.88
N LEU A 207 -0.34 -16.08 5.34
CA LEU A 207 -0.59 -17.25 4.49
C LEU A 207 -1.76 -17.05 3.52
N SER A 208 -2.58 -16.04 3.78
CA SER A 208 -3.69 -15.67 2.92
C SER A 208 -3.28 -14.94 1.63
N ILE A 209 -2.02 -14.47 1.55
CA ILE A 209 -1.49 -13.77 0.37
C ILE A 209 -1.24 -14.79 -0.76
N PRO A 210 -1.81 -14.59 -1.96
CA PRO A 210 -1.75 -15.58 -3.03
C PRO A 210 -0.33 -15.77 -3.60
N ALA A 211 0.14 -17.02 -3.60
CA ALA A 211 1.27 -17.60 -4.35
C ALA A 211 2.42 -16.63 -4.75
N ARG A 212 3.01 -15.98 -3.74
CA ARG A 212 4.28 -15.26 -3.81
C ARG A 212 5.17 -15.75 -2.67
N PRO A 213 6.51 -15.71 -2.80
CA PRO A 213 7.37 -16.03 -1.66
C PRO A 213 7.09 -15.02 -0.54
N ILE A 214 6.55 -15.51 0.58
CA ILE A 214 6.30 -14.69 1.77
C ILE A 214 7.59 -14.67 2.59
N PRO A 215 8.06 -13.48 3.01
CA PRO A 215 9.20 -13.34 3.90
C PRO A 215 9.07 -14.24 5.13
N GLN A 216 10.13 -15.01 5.42
CA GLN A 216 10.20 -15.86 6.60
C GLN A 216 10.85 -15.08 7.75
N GLY A 217 10.07 -14.72 8.77
CA GLY A 217 10.55 -13.96 9.92
C GLY A 217 9.87 -12.60 10.07
N ASP A 218 10.36 -11.80 11.02
CA ASP A 218 9.84 -10.45 11.23
C ASP A 218 10.36 -9.50 10.16
N ILE A 219 9.51 -8.59 9.71
CA ILE A 219 9.86 -7.61 8.68
C ILE A 219 10.38 -6.35 9.36
N TRP A 220 11.58 -5.95 8.98
CA TRP A 220 12.24 -4.73 9.44
C TRP A 220 12.50 -3.81 8.25
N ILE A 221 12.22 -2.52 8.41
CA ILE A 221 12.32 -1.53 7.33
C ILE A 221 13.34 -0.46 7.72
N ASP A 222 14.26 -0.18 6.83
CA ASP A 222 15.12 1.01 6.90
C ASP A 222 14.46 2.14 6.10
N LEU A 223 14.02 3.17 6.81
CA LEU A 223 13.33 4.32 6.22
C LEU A 223 14.29 5.26 5.47
N GLY A 224 15.59 5.29 5.80
CA GLY A 224 16.51 6.30 5.26
C GLY A 224 16.04 7.75 5.45
N GLY A 225 15.22 8.02 6.47
CA GLY A 225 14.58 9.32 6.71
C GLY A 225 13.36 9.62 5.83
N ALA A 226 12.84 8.63 5.09
CA ALA A 226 11.62 8.77 4.32
C ALA A 226 10.40 9.01 5.22
N VAL A 227 9.48 9.83 4.72
CA VAL A 227 8.23 10.20 5.37
C VAL A 227 7.14 10.13 4.32
N ALA A 228 5.94 9.70 4.72
CA ALA A 228 4.77 9.68 3.85
C ALA A 228 4.53 11.05 3.22
N ARG A 229 4.42 11.09 1.90
CA ARG A 229 4.05 12.29 1.14
C ARG A 229 2.67 12.80 1.54
N SER A 230 1.76 11.91 1.96
CA SER A 230 0.46 12.28 2.54
C SER A 230 0.52 13.01 3.88
N GLN A 231 1.68 13.02 4.55
CA GLN A 231 1.94 13.74 5.79
C GLN A 231 2.81 14.99 5.58
N ILE A 232 3.08 15.34 4.31
CA ILE A 232 3.72 16.59 3.97
C ILE A 232 2.74 17.72 4.24
N THR A 233 3.20 18.66 5.05
CA THR A 233 2.51 19.90 5.41
C THR A 233 3.39 21.10 5.05
N ALA A 234 2.84 22.30 5.18
CA ALA A 234 3.63 23.53 5.09
C ALA A 234 4.86 23.48 6.00
N ARG A 235 4.69 23.05 7.26
CA ARG A 235 5.77 22.92 8.24
C ARG A 235 6.86 21.97 7.76
N SER A 236 6.49 20.81 7.22
CA SER A 236 7.50 19.84 6.77
C SER A 236 8.29 20.32 5.57
N LEU A 237 7.69 21.11 4.68
CA LEU A 237 8.40 21.73 3.56
C LEU A 237 9.36 22.82 4.05
N ILE A 238 8.96 23.59 5.07
CA ILE A 238 9.82 24.60 5.71
C ILE A 238 11.04 23.93 6.36
N ASP A 239 10.81 22.85 7.11
CA ASP A 239 11.83 22.14 7.88
C ASP A 239 12.67 21.14 7.06
N GLU A 240 12.42 20.99 5.75
CA GLU A 240 13.17 20.07 4.89
C GLU A 240 14.67 20.43 4.89
N VAL A 241 15.52 19.50 5.34
CA VAL A 241 16.96 19.72 5.50
C VAL A 241 17.69 19.58 4.17
N ASP A 242 17.25 18.66 3.32
CA ASP A 242 17.81 18.40 2.00
C ASP A 242 17.33 19.47 1.01
N GLU A 243 18.21 20.41 0.66
CA GLU A 243 17.88 21.51 -0.24
C GLU A 243 17.52 21.04 -1.65
N VAL A 244 18.17 19.99 -2.15
CA VAL A 244 17.89 19.45 -3.50
C VAL A 244 16.48 18.87 -3.53
N ARG A 245 16.14 18.06 -2.51
CA ARG A 245 14.80 17.49 -2.36
C ARG A 245 13.73 18.56 -2.19
N TYR A 246 14.01 19.59 -1.38
CA TYR A 246 13.09 20.72 -1.23
C TYR A 246 12.79 21.39 -2.57
N GLN A 247 13.83 21.74 -3.35
CA GLN A 247 13.66 22.43 -4.63
C GLN A 247 12.87 21.57 -5.63
N GLN A 248 13.15 20.26 -5.69
CA GLN A 248 12.40 19.32 -6.52
C GLN A 248 10.92 19.26 -6.14
N ARG A 249 10.60 19.20 -4.84
CA ARG A 249 9.22 19.17 -4.34
C ARG A 249 8.48 20.46 -4.64
N VAL A 250 9.09 21.61 -4.38
CA VAL A 250 8.47 22.92 -4.66
C VAL A 250 8.23 23.10 -6.16
N ALA A 251 9.19 22.73 -7.01
CA ALA A 251 9.04 22.79 -8.46
C ALA A 251 7.89 21.90 -8.94
N TRP A 252 7.81 20.66 -8.45
CA TRP A 252 6.72 19.75 -8.79
C TRP A 252 5.37 20.28 -8.31
N ILE A 253 5.26 20.79 -7.08
CA ILE A 253 3.99 21.34 -6.55
C ILE A 253 3.52 22.51 -7.41
N ARG A 254 4.44 23.40 -7.84
CA ARG A 254 4.13 24.50 -8.75
C ARG A 254 3.63 24.01 -10.11
N GLU A 255 4.31 23.04 -10.69
CA GLU A 255 3.93 22.47 -11.97
C GLU A 255 2.52 21.86 -11.91
N GLN A 256 2.22 21.10 -10.86
CA GLN A 256 0.91 20.50 -10.66
C GLN A 256 -0.19 21.55 -10.40
N ALA A 257 0.12 22.58 -9.61
CA ALA A 257 -0.79 23.70 -9.38
C ALA A 257 -1.14 24.43 -10.67
N HIS A 258 -0.14 24.64 -11.55
CA HIS A 258 -0.33 25.26 -12.85
C HIS A 258 -1.17 24.38 -13.78
N LYS A 259 -0.85 23.09 -13.93
CA LYS A 259 -1.58 22.13 -14.77
C LYS A 259 -3.06 22.01 -14.41
N ARG A 260 -3.40 22.14 -13.12
CA ARG A 260 -4.78 21.97 -12.63
C ARG A 260 -5.61 23.27 -12.64
N GLY A 261 -5.08 24.37 -13.19
CA GLY A 261 -5.75 25.67 -13.11
C GLY A 261 -5.88 26.20 -11.68
N GLN A 262 -5.18 25.59 -10.71
CA GLN A 262 -5.13 26.01 -9.31
C GLN A 262 -4.04 27.07 -9.05
N GLY A 263 -3.46 27.62 -10.12
CA GLY A 263 -2.32 28.53 -10.09
C GLY A 263 -2.52 29.88 -9.41
N THR A 264 -3.69 30.18 -8.82
CA THR A 264 -4.00 31.50 -8.25
C THR A 264 -4.53 31.48 -6.82
N GLY A 265 -4.52 30.33 -6.14
CA GLY A 265 -5.14 30.18 -4.83
C GLY A 265 -4.16 29.92 -3.67
N PRO A 266 -4.55 29.04 -2.73
CA PRO A 266 -3.77 28.73 -1.53
C PRO A 266 -2.38 28.13 -1.78
N LEU A 267 -2.19 27.34 -2.84
CA LEU A 267 -0.89 26.71 -3.14
C LEU A 267 0.17 27.75 -3.50
N THR A 268 -0.14 28.69 -4.40
CA THR A 268 0.80 29.73 -4.83
C THR A 268 1.17 30.65 -3.66
N SER A 269 0.17 31.11 -2.90
CA SER A 269 0.41 31.93 -1.69
C SER A 269 1.18 31.18 -0.62
N GLY A 270 0.84 29.91 -0.38
CA GLY A 270 1.53 29.07 0.60
C GLY A 270 2.98 28.80 0.23
N LEU A 271 3.27 28.48 -1.04
CA LEU A 271 4.64 28.29 -1.51
C LEU A 271 5.48 29.57 -1.39
N ALA A 272 4.90 30.74 -1.68
CA ALA A 272 5.59 32.01 -1.48
C ALA A 272 5.96 32.25 0.00
N ILE A 273 5.06 31.89 0.94
CA ILE A 273 5.33 31.97 2.38
C ILE A 273 6.46 31.01 2.77
N ILE A 274 6.44 29.76 2.29
CA ILE A 274 7.46 28.75 2.57
C ILE A 274 8.84 29.22 2.08
N GLU A 275 8.91 29.76 0.87
CA GLU A 275 10.16 30.30 0.32
C GLU A 275 10.68 31.50 1.10
N ALA A 276 9.78 32.41 1.51
CA ALA A 276 10.16 33.53 2.35
C ALA A 276 10.70 33.08 3.73
N MET A 277 10.14 32.01 4.31
CA MET A 277 10.63 31.43 5.57
C MET A 277 11.98 30.72 5.44
N ARG A 278 12.27 30.14 4.27
CA ARG A 278 13.56 29.46 4.00
C ARG A 278 14.62 30.40 3.43
N HIS A 279 14.30 31.68 3.22
CA HIS A 279 15.24 32.68 2.71
C HIS A 279 16.49 32.78 3.61
N PRO A 280 17.71 32.89 3.06
CA PRO A 280 18.95 32.96 3.85
C PRO A 280 18.92 34.03 4.95
N ASP A 281 18.32 35.19 4.68
CA ASP A 281 18.21 36.31 5.62
C ASP A 281 17.32 36.04 6.83
N VAL A 282 16.49 35.00 6.76
CA VAL A 282 15.51 34.62 7.78
C VAL A 282 15.90 33.31 8.46
N ARG A 283 16.64 32.46 7.75
CA ARG A 283 17.04 31.12 8.18
C ARG A 283 17.84 31.18 9.48
N GLY A 284 17.37 30.44 10.50
CA GLY A 284 18.02 30.38 11.82
C GLY A 284 17.62 31.49 12.79
N MET A 285 16.79 32.45 12.37
CA MET A 285 16.23 33.44 13.30
C MET A 285 14.99 32.89 14.03
N PRO A 286 14.74 33.30 15.28
CA PRO A 286 13.47 33.06 15.94
C PRO A 286 12.31 33.63 15.12
N PHE A 287 11.23 32.85 15.01
CA PHE A 287 10.09 33.19 14.16
C PHE A 287 9.50 34.60 14.43
N THR A 288 9.51 35.04 15.69
CA THR A 288 9.06 36.39 16.10
C THR A 288 9.88 37.51 15.46
N LYS A 289 11.18 37.31 15.24
CA LYS A 289 12.07 38.27 14.57
C LYS A 289 12.04 38.15 13.04
N ALA A 290 11.81 36.94 12.54
CA ALA A 290 11.66 36.62 11.13
C ALA A 290 10.38 37.20 10.51
N MET A 291 9.28 37.22 11.28
CA MET A 291 7.95 37.65 10.84
C MET A 291 7.92 38.98 10.06
N PRO A 292 8.46 40.10 10.57
CA PRO A 292 8.43 41.37 9.83
C PRO A 292 9.19 41.31 8.49
N ILE A 293 10.29 40.55 8.43
CA ILE A 293 11.10 40.37 7.21
C ILE A 293 10.31 39.57 6.17
N ILE A 294 9.70 38.46 6.58
CA ILE A 294 8.84 37.64 5.74
C ILE A 294 7.69 38.47 5.16
N ARG A 295 7.02 39.26 6.02
CA ARG A 295 5.89 40.12 5.60
C ARG A 295 6.30 41.19 4.58
N ALA A 296 7.52 41.71 4.66
CA ALA A 296 8.00 42.75 3.74
C ALA A 296 8.19 42.22 2.31
N VAL A 297 8.47 40.92 2.14
CA VAL A 297 8.70 40.30 0.83
C VAL A 297 7.41 39.75 0.20
N LEU A 298 6.41 39.44 1.02
CA LEU A 298 5.13 38.89 0.57
C LEU A 298 4.16 39.99 0.10
N LYS A 299 3.33 39.66 -0.89
CA LYS A 299 2.30 40.56 -1.44
C LYS A 299 0.89 39.99 -1.23
N GLY A 300 -0.08 40.88 -1.08
CA GLY A 300 -1.51 40.52 -1.02
C GLY A 300 -1.88 39.68 0.22
N PRO A 301 -2.84 38.76 0.13
CA PRO A 301 -3.34 38.00 1.28
C PRO A 301 -2.25 37.14 1.94
N ALA A 302 -1.21 36.72 1.21
CA ALA A 302 -0.08 35.98 1.75
C ALA A 302 0.72 36.74 2.82
N ALA A 303 0.68 38.08 2.82
CA ALA A 303 1.34 38.92 3.83
C ALA A 303 0.58 39.00 5.17
N SER A 304 -0.56 38.33 5.29
CA SER A 304 -1.33 38.25 6.53
C SER A 304 -0.59 37.47 7.60
N GLU A 305 -0.36 38.10 8.75
CA GLU A 305 0.31 37.48 9.90
C GLU A 305 -0.40 36.22 10.38
N SER A 306 -1.74 36.21 10.34
CA SER A 306 -2.53 35.03 10.69
C SER A 306 -2.24 33.85 9.76
N ILE A 307 -2.11 34.09 8.45
CA ILE A 307 -1.82 33.04 7.47
C ILE A 307 -0.37 32.56 7.65
N ILE A 308 0.58 33.47 7.83
CA ILE A 308 2.00 33.13 8.07
C ILE A 308 2.15 32.29 9.35
N ASN A 309 1.45 32.64 10.44
CA ASN A 309 1.41 31.85 11.68
C ASN A 309 0.83 30.44 11.47
N LYS A 310 -0.27 30.33 10.72
CA LYS A 310 -0.89 29.03 10.40
C LYS A 310 0.02 28.17 9.50
N MET A 311 0.70 28.78 8.54
CA MET A 311 1.70 28.09 7.70
C MET A 311 2.89 27.61 8.51
N HIS A 312 3.45 28.47 9.37
CA HIS A 312 4.58 28.12 10.24
C HIS A 312 4.24 27.00 11.22
N SER A 313 2.98 26.88 11.66
CA SER A 313 2.51 25.79 12.52
C SER A 313 2.04 24.55 11.75
N GLY A 314 1.98 24.59 10.40
CA GLY A 314 1.45 23.49 9.59
C GLY A 314 -0.07 23.30 9.69
N ASN A 315 -0.79 24.32 10.17
CA ASN A 315 -2.22 24.29 10.47
C ASN A 315 -3.02 25.27 9.59
N TYR A 316 -2.63 25.46 8.33
CA TYR A 316 -3.39 26.30 7.40
C TYR A 316 -4.28 25.43 6.49
N PRO A 317 -5.59 25.29 6.80
CA PRO A 317 -6.43 24.27 6.18
C PRO A 317 -6.55 24.42 4.66
N GLU A 318 -6.56 25.64 4.16
CA GLU A 318 -6.70 25.94 2.73
C GLU A 318 -5.49 25.43 1.93
N PHE A 319 -4.27 25.67 2.42
CA PHE A 319 -3.05 25.14 1.81
C PHE A 319 -2.97 23.62 1.95
N GLU A 320 -3.20 23.08 3.15
CA GLU A 320 -3.12 21.64 3.39
C GLU A 320 -4.15 20.88 2.52
N THR A 321 -5.37 21.39 2.42
CA THR A 321 -6.41 20.78 1.56
C THR A 321 -6.01 20.83 0.09
N ALA A 322 -5.47 21.96 -0.38
CA ALA A 322 -5.02 22.08 -1.76
C ALA A 322 -3.80 21.20 -2.06
N LEU A 323 -2.85 21.10 -1.13
CA LEU A 323 -1.67 20.23 -1.24
C LEU A 323 -2.09 18.76 -1.31
N HIS A 324 -2.99 18.32 -0.44
CA HIS A 324 -3.49 16.95 -0.43
C HIS A 324 -4.47 16.63 -1.56
N ALA A 325 -4.95 17.63 -2.29
CA ALA A 325 -5.68 17.40 -3.53
C ALA A 325 -4.76 16.99 -4.69
N LEU A 326 -3.46 17.31 -4.62
CA LEU A 326 -2.46 16.94 -5.63
C LEU A 326 -2.22 15.41 -5.66
N PRO A 327 -1.72 14.85 -6.76
CA PRO A 327 -1.38 13.44 -6.84
C PRO A 327 -0.04 13.21 -6.12
N LEU A 328 -0.05 13.32 -4.79
CA LEU A 328 1.15 13.28 -3.94
C LEU A 328 1.96 11.99 -4.11
N GLU A 329 1.39 10.95 -4.71
CA GLU A 329 2.09 9.73 -5.11
C GLU A 329 3.19 9.92 -6.16
N ASP A 330 3.21 11.04 -6.89
CA ASP A 330 4.25 11.37 -7.88
C ASP A 330 5.20 12.48 -7.39
N LEU A 331 5.02 12.99 -6.17
CA LEU A 331 5.88 14.03 -5.60
C LEU A 331 7.30 13.48 -5.37
N PRO A 332 8.38 14.12 -5.83
CA PRO A 332 9.76 13.60 -5.68
C PRO A 332 10.20 13.35 -4.23
#